data_AF-A0AA35QYC1-F1
#
_entry.id   AF-A0AA35QYC1-F1
#
_cell.length_a   1.000
_cell.length_b   1.000
_cell.length_c   1.000
_cell.angle_alpha   90.00
_cell.angle_beta   90.00
_cell.angle_gamma   90.00
#
_symmetry.space_group_name_H-M   'P 1'
#
loop_
_entity.id
_entity.type
_entity.pdbx_description
1 polymer ?
#
loop_
_entity_poly.entity_id
_entity_poly.type
_entity_poly.pdbx_seq_one_letter_code
_entity_poly.pdbx_strand_id
1 'polypeptide(L)'
;MGACGDKRIGPPMSMLILRHPFSNKELGTFFVEIEIGDPEGQRWVSVEALVDTGASTSSVPSSILSSLDVIASRQKRYRFAQGETRTMGVGQTFIRLIGEEFIRDFIFNEEGTIPLLGALALESAHLAVDSHGNRLIPEDGILL
;
A
#
# COMPACT_ATOMS: atom_id res chain seq x y z
N MET A 1 -12.42 -49.25 -37.03
CA MET A 1 -10.97 -49.42 -36.77
C MET A 1 -10.38 -48.05 -36.52
N GLY A 2 -9.93 -47.79 -35.31
CA GLY A 2 -9.30 -46.52 -34.94
C GLY A 2 -8.45 -46.77 -33.71
N ALA A 3 -7.14 -46.75 -33.89
CA ALA A 3 -6.15 -46.93 -32.85
C ALA A 3 -5.36 -45.63 -32.65
N CYS A 4 -5.11 -45.36 -31.37
CA CYS A 4 -3.87 -44.85 -30.77
C CYS A 4 -3.28 -43.50 -31.26
N GLY A 5 -3.11 -42.57 -30.30
CA GLY A 5 -2.36 -41.32 -30.51
C GLY A 5 -2.27 -40.45 -29.25
N ASP A 6 -1.38 -40.86 -28.35
CA ASP A 6 -0.49 -40.10 -27.43
C ASP A 6 -0.94 -38.84 -26.63
N LYS A 7 -0.30 -38.75 -25.47
CA LYS A 7 -0.49 -37.93 -24.27
C LYS A 7 -0.23 -36.44 -24.49
N ARG A 8 -0.89 -35.60 -23.71
CA ARG A 8 -0.23 -34.54 -22.91
C ARG A 8 -1.10 -34.15 -21.71
N ILE A 9 -0.46 -34.17 -20.55
CA ILE A 9 -1.01 -33.91 -19.22
C ILE A 9 -1.09 -32.40 -19.01
N GLY A 10 -2.25 -31.91 -18.56
CA GLY A 10 -2.43 -30.65 -17.85
C GLY A 10 -3.37 -30.94 -16.67
N PRO A 11 -3.14 -30.38 -15.47
CA PRO A 11 -3.84 -30.82 -14.27
C PRO A 11 -5.32 -30.40 -14.29
N PRO A 12 -6.25 -31.20 -13.74
CA PRO A 12 -7.60 -30.75 -13.48
C PRO A 12 -7.73 -30.12 -12.08
N MET A 13 -8.56 -29.06 -12.03
CA MET A 13 -9.48 -28.69 -10.94
C MET A 13 -8.97 -28.64 -9.49
N SER A 14 -8.93 -27.44 -8.91
CA SER A 14 -9.86 -27.04 -7.83
C SER A 14 -9.37 -25.77 -7.14
N MET A 15 -10.20 -24.73 -7.26
CA MET A 15 -10.43 -23.63 -6.33
C MET A 15 -10.06 -23.96 -4.87
N LEU A 16 -9.13 -23.19 -4.29
CA LEU A 16 -9.07 -22.99 -2.85
C LEU A 16 -8.58 -21.57 -2.57
N ILE A 17 -9.53 -20.62 -2.56
CA ILE A 17 -9.37 -19.36 -1.85
C ILE A 17 -9.22 -19.74 -0.38
N LEU A 18 -7.98 -19.83 0.10
CA LEU A 18 -7.70 -20.01 1.52
C LEU A 18 -8.02 -18.69 2.23
N ARG A 19 -9.31 -18.54 2.56
CA ARG A 19 -9.74 -17.76 3.72
C ARG A 19 -9.13 -18.41 4.95
N HIS A 20 -8.13 -17.78 5.56
CA HIS A 20 -7.84 -17.98 6.98
C HIS A 20 -7.64 -16.62 7.66
N PRO A 21 -8.08 -16.52 8.92
CA PRO A 21 -8.63 -15.31 9.50
C PRO A 21 -7.54 -14.52 10.23
N PHE A 22 -7.48 -13.22 9.98
CA PHE A 22 -6.80 -12.31 10.90
C PHE A 22 -7.62 -12.29 12.21
N SER A 23 -7.22 -13.11 13.19
CA SER A 23 -7.80 -13.09 14.53
C SER A 23 -6.72 -12.82 15.57
N ASN A 24 -6.53 -11.54 15.88
CA ASN A 24 -6.62 -11.06 17.25
C ASN A 24 -6.90 -9.54 17.23
N LYS A 25 -8.18 -9.20 17.15
CA LYS A 25 -8.82 -8.06 17.84
C LYS A 25 -7.98 -6.76 17.93
N GLU A 26 -7.68 -6.09 16.79
CA GLU A 26 -7.37 -4.62 16.69
C GLU A 26 -6.89 -4.12 15.30
N LEU A 27 -6.76 -4.95 14.26
CA LEU A 27 -6.27 -4.47 12.95
C LEU A 27 -7.43 -4.09 12.01
N GLY A 28 -7.79 -2.79 12.04
CA GLY A 28 -8.81 -2.20 11.17
C GLY A 28 -9.04 -0.73 11.52
N THR A 29 -7.97 0.04 11.63
CA THR A 29 -8.00 1.39 12.22
C THR A 29 -8.27 2.41 11.13
N PHE A 30 -9.50 2.41 10.61
CA PHE A 30 -10.13 3.36 9.68
C PHE A 30 -9.39 3.72 8.37
N PHE A 31 -10.17 4.23 7.42
CA PHE A 31 -9.67 4.71 6.14
C PHE A 31 -9.69 6.23 6.11
N VAL A 32 -8.74 6.81 5.38
CA VAL A 32 -8.74 8.22 5.02
C VAL A 32 -8.56 8.36 3.52
N GLU A 33 -9.15 9.40 2.95
CA GLU A 33 -8.84 9.80 1.59
C GLU A 33 -7.49 10.52 1.58
N ILE A 34 -6.59 10.09 0.70
CA ILE A 34 -5.37 10.79 0.33
C ILE A 34 -5.42 11.11 -1.15
N GLU A 35 -4.71 12.13 -1.59
CA GLU A 35 -4.45 12.34 -3.02
C GLU A 35 -2.99 12.03 -3.31
N ILE A 36 -2.74 11.29 -4.40
CA ILE A 36 -1.39 11.00 -4.88
C ILE A 36 -1.19 11.78 -6.17
N GLY A 37 -0.12 12.57 -6.21
CA GLY A 37 0.23 13.38 -7.37
C GLY A 37 1.17 12.66 -8.33
N ASP A 38 1.26 13.13 -9.57
CA ASP A 38 2.40 12.85 -10.45
C ASP A 38 3.68 13.51 -9.92
N PRO A 39 4.88 13.15 -10.41
CA PRO A 39 6.13 13.72 -9.94
C PRO A 39 6.25 15.24 -10.10
N GLU A 40 5.43 15.85 -10.97
CA GLU A 40 5.34 17.28 -11.20
C GLU A 40 4.28 18.00 -10.35
N GLY A 41 3.46 17.28 -9.59
CA GLY A 41 2.37 17.83 -8.78
C GLY A 41 1.18 18.39 -9.59
N GLN A 42 1.03 17.99 -10.85
CA GLN A 42 0.03 18.52 -11.79
C GLN A 42 -1.22 17.65 -11.89
N ARG A 43 -1.04 16.33 -11.95
CA ARG A 43 -2.14 15.35 -11.97
C ARG A 43 -2.25 14.68 -10.61
N TRP A 44 -3.48 14.39 -10.19
CA TRP A 44 -3.78 13.84 -8.88
C TRP A 44 -4.82 12.73 -8.98
N VAL A 45 -4.70 11.71 -8.13
CA VAL A 45 -5.68 10.63 -7.98
C VAL A 45 -6.02 10.50 -6.49
N SER A 46 -7.31 10.56 -6.16
CA SER A 46 -7.82 10.27 -4.82
C SER A 46 -7.82 8.76 -4.56
N VAL A 47 -7.33 8.37 -3.40
CA VAL A 47 -7.20 6.97 -2.96
C VAL A 47 -7.69 6.87 -1.53
N GLU A 48 -8.62 5.95 -1.29
CA GLU A 48 -9.00 5.56 0.07
C GLU A 48 -7.92 4.61 0.63
N ALA A 49 -7.21 5.04 1.68
CA ALA A 49 -6.09 4.33 2.26
C ALA A 49 -6.34 3.95 3.72
N LEU A 50 -6.00 2.71 4.08
CA LEU A 50 -6.02 2.23 5.45
C LEU A 50 -4.88 2.88 6.22
N VAL A 51 -5.18 3.47 7.38
CA VAL A 51 -4.15 3.99 8.28
C VAL A 51 -3.45 2.83 8.97
N ASP A 52 -2.15 2.67 8.72
CA ASP A 52 -1.34 1.57 9.27
C ASP A 52 0.00 2.07 9.80
N THR A 53 0.07 2.31 11.11
CA THR A 53 1.32 2.71 11.80
C THR A 53 2.35 1.59 11.88
N GLY A 54 1.95 0.34 11.59
CA GLY A 54 2.86 -0.80 11.46
C GLY A 54 3.57 -0.84 10.11
N ALA A 55 3.03 -0.18 9.09
CA ALA A 55 3.68 0.02 7.81
C ALA A 55 4.59 1.25 7.86
N SER A 56 5.90 1.08 7.63
CA SER A 56 6.81 2.23 7.63
C SER A 56 6.57 3.17 6.45
N THR A 57 6.30 2.62 5.27
CA THR A 57 6.14 3.36 4.00
C THR A 57 4.76 3.06 3.43
N SER A 58 4.09 4.09 2.91
CA SER A 58 2.81 3.95 2.23
C SER A 58 2.94 3.04 1.01
N SER A 59 1.88 2.29 0.72
CA SER A 59 1.87 1.35 -0.41
C SER A 59 0.56 1.42 -1.15
N VAL A 60 0.59 1.29 -2.47
CA VAL A 60 -0.61 1.28 -3.31
C VAL A 60 -0.45 0.25 -4.43
N PRO A 61 -1.57 -0.19 -5.05
CA PRO A 61 -1.50 -0.94 -6.30
C PRO A 61 -0.62 -0.22 -7.34
N SER A 62 0.25 -0.98 -7.99
CA SER A 62 1.23 -0.47 -8.95
C SER A 62 0.59 0.32 -10.09
N SER A 63 -0.63 -0.04 -10.48
CA SER A 63 -1.44 0.65 -11.48
C SER A 63 -1.70 2.13 -11.14
N ILE A 64 -1.90 2.48 -9.86
CA ILE A 64 -2.14 3.87 -9.44
C ILE A 64 -0.90 4.73 -9.73
N LEU A 65 0.26 4.30 -9.26
CA LEU A 65 1.53 5.01 -9.47
C LEU A 65 1.89 5.09 -10.96
N SER A 66 1.66 4.01 -11.70
CA SER A 66 1.92 3.97 -13.14
C SER A 66 1.01 4.93 -13.92
N SER A 67 -0.25 5.11 -13.50
CA SER A 67 -1.18 6.07 -14.13
C SER A 67 -0.76 7.54 -13.94
N LEU A 68 0.09 7.79 -12.95
CA LEU A 68 0.68 9.09 -12.62
C LEU A 68 2.13 9.21 -13.13
N ASP A 69 2.58 8.29 -13.99
CA ASP A 69 3.95 8.23 -14.53
C ASP A 69 5.05 8.18 -13.45
N VAL A 70 4.71 7.69 -12.26
CA VAL A 70 5.67 7.49 -11.18
C VAL A 70 6.48 6.23 -11.48
N ILE A 71 7.80 6.36 -11.39
CA ILE A 71 8.73 5.26 -11.67
C ILE A 71 9.29 4.69 -10.37
N ALA A 72 9.38 3.36 -10.29
CA ALA A 72 10.09 2.64 -9.23
C ALA A 72 11.62 2.83 -9.34
N SER A 73 12.10 4.01 -8.97
CA SER A 73 13.51 4.40 -9.08
C SER A 73 14.44 3.67 -8.10
N ARG A 74 13.88 3.03 -7.07
CA ARG A 74 14.65 2.33 -6.02
C ARG A 74 14.07 0.96 -5.73
N GLN A 75 14.92 0.10 -5.19
CA GLN A 75 14.55 -1.20 -4.65
C GLN A 75 14.94 -1.22 -3.18
N LYS A 76 14.00 -1.53 -2.28
CA LYS A 76 14.23 -1.55 -0.82
C LYS A 76 13.70 -2.87 -0.24
N ARG A 77 14.38 -3.37 0.80
CA ARG A 77 13.96 -4.58 1.52
C ARG A 77 12.96 -4.20 2.61
N TYR A 78 11.82 -4.90 2.66
CA TYR A 78 10.80 -4.74 3.70
C TYR A 78 10.52 -6.07 4.36
N ARG A 79 10.35 -6.03 5.69
CA ARG A 79 9.86 -7.16 6.49
C ARG A 79 8.34 -7.06 6.56
N PHE A 80 7.66 -8.11 6.16
CA PHE A 80 6.20 -8.19 6.17
C PHE A 80 5.72 -8.75 7.51
N ALA A 81 4.44 -8.58 7.82
CA ALA A 81 3.83 -9.03 9.07
C ALA A 81 4.04 -10.54 9.34
N GLN A 82 4.11 -11.36 8.30
CA GLN A 82 4.37 -12.81 8.40
C GLN A 82 5.86 -13.17 8.60
N GLY A 83 6.71 -12.16 8.82
CA GLY A 83 8.14 -12.33 9.07
C GLY A 83 9.01 -12.48 7.82
N GLU A 84 8.42 -12.77 6.66
CA GLU A 84 9.14 -12.81 5.39
C GLU A 84 9.74 -11.44 5.05
N THR A 85 10.83 -11.45 4.28
CA THR A 85 11.45 -10.23 3.76
C THR A 85 11.44 -10.27 2.25
N ARG A 86 10.90 -9.23 1.62
CA ARG A 86 10.86 -9.07 0.16
C ARG A 86 11.51 -7.75 -0.25
N THR A 87 12.05 -7.74 -1.46
CA THR A 87 12.51 -6.50 -2.10
C THR A 87 11.34 -5.91 -2.87
N MET A 88 11.02 -4.64 -2.58
CA MET A 88 9.91 -3.92 -3.20
C MET A 88 10.43 -2.75 -4.03
N GLY A 89 9.76 -2.49 -5.15
CA GLY A 89 9.94 -1.29 -5.94
C GLY A 89 9.39 -0.07 -5.18
N VAL A 90 10.16 1.01 -5.19
CA VAL A 90 9.81 2.25 -4.49
C VAL A 90 9.98 3.44 -5.43
N GLY A 91 8.92 4.22 -5.55
CA GLY A 91 8.90 5.51 -6.25
C GLY A 91 8.73 6.65 -5.26
N GLN A 92 9.00 7.87 -5.71
CA GLN A 92 8.78 9.08 -4.92
C GLN A 92 7.88 10.00 -5.71
N THR A 93 6.84 10.50 -5.07
CA THR A 93 5.90 11.43 -5.69
C THR A 93 5.17 12.26 -4.63
N PHE A 94 4.34 13.20 -5.07
CA PHE A 94 3.52 14.02 -4.18
C PHE A 94 2.41 13.23 -3.50
N ILE A 95 2.09 13.62 -2.26
CA ILE A 95 0.91 13.21 -1.50
C ILE A 95 0.25 14.46 -0.93
N ARG A 96 -1.09 14.47 -0.93
CA ARG A 96 -1.89 15.36 -0.08
C ARG A 96 -2.59 14.55 1.00
N LEU A 97 -2.46 15.03 2.23
CA LEU A 97 -3.05 14.42 3.41
C LEU A 97 -3.50 15.54 4.36
N ILE A 98 -4.81 15.66 4.58
CA ILE A 98 -5.40 16.64 5.52
C ILE A 98 -4.87 18.07 5.24
N GLY A 99 -4.92 18.49 3.98
CA GLY A 99 -4.51 19.84 3.57
C GLY A 99 -3.00 20.08 3.51
N GLU A 100 -2.17 19.12 3.94
CA GLU A 100 -0.72 19.17 3.77
C GLU A 100 -0.31 18.52 2.44
N GLU A 101 0.57 19.19 1.70
CA GLU A 101 1.14 18.70 0.43
C GLU A 101 2.66 18.51 0.57
N PHE A 102 3.14 17.30 0.33
CA PHE A 102 4.56 16.97 0.47
C PHE A 102 4.95 15.76 -0.39
N ILE A 103 6.25 15.54 -0.57
CA ILE A 103 6.78 14.44 -1.40
C ILE A 103 7.09 13.23 -0.52
N ARG A 104 6.63 12.02 -0.86
CA ARG A 104 6.99 10.81 -0.12
C ARG A 104 7.27 9.60 -1.00
N ASP A 105 7.89 8.62 -0.38
CA ASP A 105 8.13 7.31 -0.96
C ASP A 105 6.83 6.49 -0.94
N PHE A 106 6.51 5.84 -2.05
CA PHE A 106 5.43 4.87 -2.18
C PHE A 106 5.98 3.54 -2.67
N ILE A 107 5.50 2.47 -2.05
CA ILE A 107 5.77 1.09 -2.49
C ILE A 107 4.80 0.72 -3.60
N PHE A 108 5.35 0.18 -4.69
CA PHE A 108 4.60 -0.49 -5.75
C PHE A 108 4.16 -1.87 -5.25
N ASN A 109 2.87 -2.05 -5.01
CA ASN A 109 2.31 -3.28 -4.48
C ASN A 109 1.50 -4.05 -5.53
N GLU A 110 1.17 -5.30 -5.23
CA GLU A 110 0.34 -6.16 -6.08
C GLU A 110 -1.07 -5.56 -6.26
N GLU A 111 -1.68 -5.80 -7.42
CA GLU A 111 -3.05 -5.36 -7.69
C GLU A 111 -4.05 -6.03 -6.75
N GLY A 112 -5.13 -5.32 -6.39
CA GLY A 112 -6.13 -5.79 -5.45
C GLY A 112 -5.68 -5.75 -3.98
N THR A 113 -4.46 -5.28 -3.68
CA THR A 113 -4.05 -4.95 -2.32
C THR A 113 -4.71 -3.65 -1.84
N ILE A 114 -4.96 -3.57 -0.54
CA ILE A 114 -5.51 -2.37 0.09
C ILE A 114 -4.41 -1.30 0.14
N PRO A 115 -4.65 -0.07 -0.35
CA PRO A 115 -3.74 1.06 -0.15
C PRO A 115 -3.48 1.30 1.33
N LEU A 116 -2.22 1.48 1.70
CA LEU A 116 -1.79 1.74 3.09
C LEU A 116 -1.19 3.13 3.20
N LEU A 117 -1.61 3.87 4.22
CA LEU A 117 -0.96 5.08 4.69
C LEU A 117 -0.02 4.74 5.86
N GLY A 118 1.29 4.78 5.59
CA GLY A 118 2.32 4.36 6.54
C GLY A 118 2.78 5.47 7.49
N ALA A 119 3.51 5.06 8.53
CA ALA A 119 4.04 5.91 9.59
C ALA A 119 4.84 7.11 9.08
N LEU A 120 5.73 6.92 8.10
CA LEU A 120 6.55 8.02 7.58
C LEU A 120 5.70 9.14 6.96
N ALA A 121 4.57 8.83 6.32
CA ALA A 121 3.70 9.86 5.78
C ALA A 121 2.94 10.60 6.90
N LEU A 122 2.48 9.88 7.92
CA LEU A 122 1.80 10.44 9.09
C LEU A 122 2.71 11.38 9.89
N GLU A 123 3.91 10.92 10.24
CA GLU A 123 4.92 11.70 10.99
C GLU A 123 5.28 13.00 10.25
N SER A 124 5.36 12.91 8.94
CA SER A 124 5.73 14.03 8.07
C SER A 124 4.67 15.11 7.97
N ALA A 125 3.41 14.73 8.12
CA ALA A 125 2.28 15.63 8.19
C ALA A 125 2.02 16.11 9.63
N HIS A 126 2.84 15.68 10.60
CA HIS A 126 2.61 15.88 12.04
C HIS A 126 1.22 15.42 12.48
N LEU A 127 0.86 14.18 12.11
CA LEU A 127 -0.43 13.58 12.43
C LEU A 127 -0.27 12.36 13.33
N ALA A 128 -1.05 12.33 14.42
CA ALA A 128 -1.26 11.17 15.25
C ALA A 128 -2.57 10.45 14.91
N VAL A 129 -2.66 9.18 15.29
CA VAL A 129 -3.84 8.33 15.06
C VAL A 129 -4.71 8.29 16.32
N ASP A 130 -5.95 8.81 16.24
CA ASP A 130 -7.00 8.49 17.22
C ASP A 130 -7.80 7.28 16.73
N SER A 131 -7.40 6.10 17.21
CA SER A 131 -8.01 4.82 16.85
C SER A 131 -9.44 4.63 17.38
N HIS A 132 -9.81 5.31 18.46
CA HIS A 132 -11.17 5.22 19.02
C HIS A 132 -12.12 6.12 18.26
N GLY A 133 -11.64 7.32 17.92
CA GLY A 133 -12.38 8.32 17.16
C GLY A 133 -12.34 8.16 15.65
N ASN A 134 -11.57 7.18 15.15
CA ASN A 134 -11.34 6.93 13.73
C ASN A 134 -10.95 8.19 12.95
N ARG A 135 -10.00 8.95 13.48
CA ARG A 135 -9.54 10.19 12.84
C ARG A 135 -8.05 10.40 13.05
N LEU A 136 -7.45 11.14 12.13
CA LEU A 136 -6.12 11.70 12.33
C LEU A 136 -6.26 13.03 13.07
N ILE A 137 -5.37 13.27 14.01
CA ILE A 137 -5.32 14.50 14.79
C ILE A 137 -3.95 15.16 14.62
N PRO A 138 -3.88 16.50 14.54
CA PRO A 138 -2.61 17.21 14.56
C PRO A 138 -1.82 16.89 15.83
N GLU A 139 -0.51 16.75 15.67
CA GLU A 139 0.47 16.61 16.74
C GLU A 139 1.58 17.66 16.52
N ASP A 140 2.25 18.09 17.59
CA ASP A 140 3.39 19.00 17.46
C ASP A 140 4.65 18.23 17.03
N GLY A 141 5.41 18.79 16.11
CA GLY A 141 6.74 18.30 15.80
C GLY A 141 7.69 18.44 17.00
N ILE A 142 8.44 17.39 17.32
CA ILE A 142 9.45 17.44 18.39
C ILE A 142 10.79 17.90 17.81
N LEU A 143 11.31 19.01 18.33
CA LEU A 143 12.66 19.49 18.07
C LEU A 143 13.52 19.31 19.34
N LEU A 144 14.66 18.64 19.22
CA LEU A 144 15.62 18.38 20.31
C LEU A 144 16.88 19.22 20.17
#